data_AF-A0A2E6CA78-F1
#
_entry.id   AF-A0A2E6CA78-F1
#
_cell.length_a   1.000
_cell.length_b   1.000
_cell.length_c   1.000
_cell.angle_alpha   90.00
_cell.angle_beta   90.00
_cell.angle_gamma   90.00
#
_symmetry.space_group_name_H-M   'P 1'
#
loop_
_entity.id
_entity.type
_entity.pdbx_description
1 polymer ?
#
loop_
_entity_poly.entity_id
_entity_poly.type
_entity_poly.pdbx_seq_one_letter_code
_entity_poly.pdbx_strand_id
1 'polypeptide(L)'
;MNLNANTIIKGFFSVLFTLLIVSGIIRTGNKLFFVESIDPPSSEELLANVDFIDESYFSIESQPNNQKNLNHTVLRREELKKKIKKQERFVKHFKSVVSVNELDNKIIEVENDLNFLLTGKSHRILNRDNIDKKVIIIEKKLNLLKTIRSSYGAQGITEIAEANIETEVKQPVKEKPKLSFEELLAIASIDAGKKVSSKCSACHGFNAGGSNRIGPNLWSILGKSKAEISGFKYSEALKTLGGNWSIDEMNLWLKSPKKFAPGNSMAFVGLRKDKDRANLIAYLNSMSENPIALTNTK
;
A
#
# COMPACT_ATOMS: atom_id res chain seq x y z
N MET A 1 -61.11 -5.21 -3.81
CA MET A 1 -60.13 -4.49 -2.96
C MET A 1 -59.41 -3.49 -3.85
N ASN A 2 -59.73 -2.19 -3.73
CA ASN A 2 -59.02 -1.14 -4.46
C ASN A 2 -57.74 -0.81 -3.70
N LEU A 3 -56.60 -1.33 -4.18
CA LEU A 3 -55.30 -1.01 -3.61
C LEU A 3 -54.93 0.43 -3.99
N ASN A 4 -54.65 1.24 -2.98
CA ASN A 4 -54.26 2.64 -3.13
C ASN A 4 -52.94 2.73 -3.92
N ALA A 5 -52.92 3.56 -4.96
CA ALA A 5 -51.77 3.77 -5.84
C ALA A 5 -50.48 4.11 -5.05
N ASN A 6 -50.59 4.83 -3.93
CA ASN A 6 -49.45 5.12 -3.06
C ASN A 6 -48.86 3.88 -2.39
N THR A 7 -49.67 2.86 -2.10
CA THR A 7 -49.20 1.60 -1.51
C THR A 7 -48.45 0.76 -2.54
N ILE A 8 -48.90 0.78 -3.80
CA ILE A 8 -48.23 0.10 -4.92
C ILE A 8 -46.88 0.76 -5.23
N ILE A 9 -46.83 2.09 -5.26
CA ILE A 9 -45.60 2.85 -5.51
C ILE A 9 -44.56 2.60 -4.40
N LYS A 10 -44.98 2.63 -3.12
CA LYS A 10 -44.08 2.33 -1.99
C LYS A 10 -43.56 0.88 -2.02
N GLY A 11 -44.39 -0.08 -2.43
CA GLY A 11 -43.98 -1.47 -2.63
C GLY A 11 -42.91 -1.60 -3.72
N PHE A 12 -43.10 -0.93 -4.86
CA PHE A 12 -42.12 -0.92 -5.96
C PHE A 12 -40.78 -0.30 -5.56
N PHE A 13 -40.80 0.84 -4.85
CA PHE A 13 -39.56 1.47 -4.38
C PHE A 13 -38.81 0.61 -3.36
N SER A 14 -39.51 -0.11 -2.49
CA SER A 14 -38.89 -1.02 -1.52
C SER A 14 -38.20 -2.22 -2.20
N VAL A 15 -38.86 -2.83 -3.19
CA VAL A 15 -38.30 -3.94 -3.98
C VAL A 15 -37.13 -3.46 -4.86
N LEU A 16 -37.23 -2.27 -5.45
CA LEU A 16 -36.15 -1.71 -6.26
C LEU A 16 -34.94 -1.31 -5.42
N PHE A 17 -35.15 -0.74 -4.23
CA PHE A 17 -34.06 -0.36 -3.32
C PHE A 17 -33.34 -1.59 -2.76
N THR A 18 -34.08 -2.64 -2.41
CA THR A 18 -33.47 -3.92 -2.01
C THR A 18 -32.75 -4.60 -3.17
N LEU A 19 -33.29 -4.58 -4.39
CA LEU A 19 -32.59 -5.05 -5.59
C LEU A 19 -31.33 -4.23 -5.91
N LEU A 20 -31.34 -2.92 -5.68
CA LEU A 20 -30.17 -2.05 -5.86
C LEU A 20 -29.10 -2.28 -4.78
N ILE A 21 -29.50 -2.56 -3.53
CA ILE A 21 -28.56 -2.94 -2.46
C ILE A 21 -27.97 -4.32 -2.75
N VAL A 22 -28.79 -5.30 -3.11
CA VAL A 22 -28.33 -6.66 -3.44
C VAL A 22 -27.44 -6.61 -4.69
N SER A 23 -27.79 -5.84 -5.71
CA SER A 23 -26.94 -5.63 -6.91
C SER A 23 -25.67 -4.84 -6.59
N GLY A 24 -25.71 -3.90 -5.64
CA GLY A 24 -24.55 -3.14 -5.18
C GLY A 24 -23.54 -4.01 -4.40
N ILE A 25 -24.04 -4.95 -3.58
CA ILE A 25 -23.23 -5.94 -2.87
C ILE A 25 -22.66 -6.97 -3.85
N ILE A 26 -23.42 -7.41 -4.86
CA ILE A 26 -22.91 -8.31 -5.91
C ILE A 26 -21.86 -7.60 -6.80
N ARG A 27 -22.04 -6.31 -7.08
CA ARG A 27 -21.09 -5.51 -7.90
C ARG A 27 -19.76 -5.23 -7.20
N THR A 28 -19.71 -5.28 -5.86
CA THR A 28 -18.46 -5.19 -5.09
C THR A 28 -17.78 -6.55 -4.93
N GLY A 29 -18.55 -7.64 -4.80
CA GLY A 29 -18.01 -9.01 -4.78
C GLY A 29 -17.34 -9.45 -6.09
N ASN A 30 -17.82 -8.96 -7.24
CA ASN A 30 -17.24 -9.32 -8.55
C ASN A 30 -16.00 -8.50 -8.95
N LYS A 31 -15.64 -7.42 -8.24
CA LYS A 31 -14.42 -6.66 -8.57
C LYS A 31 -13.13 -7.41 -8.22
N LEU A 32 -13.19 -8.33 -7.26
CA LEU A 32 -12.06 -9.20 -6.90
C LEU A 32 -12.04 -10.50 -7.70
N PHE A 33 -13.16 -10.88 -8.32
CA PHE A 33 -13.33 -12.24 -8.84
C PHE A 33 -14.05 -12.24 -10.19
N PHE A 34 -13.27 -12.21 -11.27
CA PHE A 34 -13.66 -12.25 -12.69
C PHE A 34 -14.27 -10.96 -13.25
N VAL A 35 -13.39 -10.04 -13.64
CA VAL A 35 -13.47 -9.50 -15.00
C VAL A 35 -12.37 -10.20 -15.77
N GLU A 36 -12.71 -10.55 -17.00
CA GLU A 36 -11.81 -10.77 -18.13
C GLU A 36 -11.03 -9.46 -18.38
N SER A 37 -10.27 -9.00 -17.37
CA SER A 37 -9.38 -7.86 -17.47
C SER A 37 -8.18 -8.34 -18.25
N ILE A 38 -7.79 -7.52 -19.22
CA ILE A 38 -6.72 -7.81 -20.16
C ILE A 38 -5.38 -8.10 -19.44
N ASP A 39 -5.26 -7.69 -18.17
CA ASP A 39 -4.12 -7.98 -17.30
C ASP A 39 -4.54 -8.55 -15.92
N PRO A 40 -3.85 -9.60 -15.40
CA PRO A 40 -4.05 -10.10 -14.05
C PRO A 40 -3.53 -9.11 -12.98
N PRO A 41 -4.09 -9.12 -11.75
CA PRO A 41 -3.68 -8.21 -10.68
C PRO A 41 -2.22 -8.41 -10.28
N SER A 42 -1.53 -7.30 -9.99
CA SER A 42 -0.12 -7.32 -9.58
C SER A 42 0.08 -7.84 -8.15
N SER A 43 1.32 -8.22 -7.79
CA SER A 43 1.66 -8.66 -6.42
C SER A 43 1.34 -7.58 -5.38
N GLU A 44 1.55 -6.31 -5.72
CA GLU A 44 1.26 -5.16 -4.85
C GLU A 44 -0.26 -5.00 -4.61
N GLU A 45 -1.08 -5.16 -5.65
CA GLU A 45 -2.55 -5.09 -5.52
C GLU A 45 -3.12 -6.25 -4.72
N LEU A 46 -2.56 -7.45 -4.86
CA LEU A 46 -2.95 -8.63 -4.09
C LEU A 46 -2.61 -8.45 -2.60
N LEU A 47 -1.42 -7.96 -2.28
CA LEU A 47 -1.00 -7.72 -0.90
C LEU A 47 -1.71 -6.51 -0.26
N ALA A 48 -2.05 -5.49 -1.05
CA ALA A 48 -2.81 -4.33 -0.57
C ALA A 48 -4.25 -4.72 -0.18
N ASN A 49 -4.87 -5.61 -0.95
CA ASN A 49 -6.24 -6.07 -0.75
C ASN A 49 -6.34 -7.40 0.01
N VAL A 50 -5.27 -7.79 0.72
CA VAL A 50 -5.22 -9.06 1.46
C VAL A 50 -6.37 -9.17 2.47
N ASP A 51 -6.83 -8.05 3.04
CA ASP A 51 -7.91 -8.02 4.03
C ASP A 51 -9.26 -8.48 3.46
N PHE A 52 -9.41 -8.52 2.13
CA PHE A 52 -10.58 -9.06 1.43
C PHE A 52 -10.44 -10.53 1.07
N ILE A 53 -9.28 -11.13 1.34
CA ILE A 53 -9.03 -12.53 1.08
C ILE A 53 -9.42 -13.32 2.33
N ASP A 54 -10.28 -14.32 2.13
CA ASP A 54 -10.69 -15.21 3.21
C ASP A 54 -9.54 -16.17 3.53
N GLU A 55 -9.25 -16.35 4.81
CA GLU A 55 -8.18 -17.24 5.29
C GLU A 55 -8.37 -18.69 4.81
N SER A 56 -9.63 -19.11 4.63
CA SER A 56 -9.99 -20.44 4.14
C SER A 56 -9.48 -20.77 2.73
N TYR A 57 -9.03 -19.78 1.95
CA TYR A 57 -8.35 -20.06 0.68
C TYR A 57 -6.97 -20.69 0.89
N PHE A 58 -6.32 -20.44 2.03
CA PHE A 58 -4.93 -20.83 2.29
C PHE A 58 -4.73 -21.74 3.49
N SER A 59 -5.75 -21.93 4.32
CA SER A 59 -5.71 -22.90 5.42
C SER A 59 -5.55 -24.33 4.87
N ILE A 60 -4.50 -25.04 5.28
CA ILE A 60 -4.30 -26.47 4.97
C ILE A 60 -5.44 -27.32 5.55
N GLU A 61 -6.08 -26.83 6.63
CA GLU A 61 -7.26 -27.42 7.27
C GLU A 61 -8.59 -27.01 6.63
N SER A 62 -8.61 -26.31 5.48
CA SER A 62 -9.85 -26.14 4.72
C SER A 62 -10.25 -27.47 4.08
N GLN A 63 -10.60 -28.45 4.90
CA GLN A 63 -11.60 -29.45 4.57
C GLN A 63 -12.75 -28.66 3.94
N PRO A 64 -13.07 -28.87 2.66
CA PRO A 64 -14.02 -28.05 1.92
C PRO A 64 -15.43 -28.30 2.46
N ASN A 65 -15.76 -27.73 3.62
CA ASN A 65 -17.05 -27.78 4.30
C ASN A 65 -17.76 -29.15 4.23
N ASN A 66 -17.01 -30.25 4.31
CA ASN A 66 -17.54 -31.58 4.02
C ASN A 66 -17.81 -32.43 5.27
N GLN A 67 -18.26 -31.81 6.35
CA GLN A 67 -18.79 -32.56 7.50
C GLN A 67 -20.12 -32.04 8.07
N LYS A 68 -20.70 -30.95 7.58
CA LYS A 68 -22.07 -30.56 7.98
C LYS A 68 -22.94 -30.33 6.75
N ASN A 69 -23.68 -31.38 6.37
CA ASN A 69 -24.72 -31.47 5.34
C ASN A 69 -24.28 -31.51 3.85
N LEU A 70 -23.62 -32.59 3.45
CA LEU A 70 -23.84 -33.15 2.10
C LEU A 70 -25.22 -33.83 2.05
N ASN A 71 -26.27 -33.03 2.12
CA ASN A 71 -27.63 -33.55 1.92
C ASN A 71 -27.85 -33.66 0.41
N HIS A 72 -27.58 -34.85 -0.11
CA HIS A 72 -28.23 -35.49 -1.26
C HIS A 72 -28.88 -34.56 -2.31
N THR A 73 -28.11 -33.97 -3.22
CA THR A 73 -28.59 -33.72 -4.59
C THR A 73 -27.41 -33.49 -5.52
N VAL A 74 -27.36 -34.26 -6.62
CA VAL A 74 -26.28 -34.20 -7.65
C VAL A 74 -26.03 -32.78 -8.16
N LEU A 75 -27.07 -31.93 -8.16
CA LEU A 75 -27.02 -30.52 -8.56
C LEU A 75 -26.07 -29.65 -7.72
N ARG A 76 -25.98 -29.85 -6.40
CA ARG A 76 -25.09 -29.05 -5.53
C ARG A 76 -23.63 -29.51 -5.56
N ARG A 77 -23.37 -30.73 -6.04
CA ARG A 77 -22.01 -31.30 -6.14
C ARG A 77 -21.19 -30.58 -7.20
N GLU A 78 -21.78 -30.29 -8.35
CA GLU A 78 -21.09 -29.60 -9.45
C GLU A 78 -20.82 -28.14 -9.12
N GLU A 79 -21.73 -27.46 -8.42
CA GLU A 79 -21.49 -26.10 -7.91
C GLU A 79 -20.35 -26.06 -6.88
N LEU A 80 -20.31 -27.03 -5.97
CA LEU A 80 -19.23 -27.15 -4.99
C LEU A 80 -17.88 -27.40 -5.67
N LYS A 81 -17.82 -28.33 -6.64
CA LYS A 81 -16.60 -28.56 -7.43
C LYS A 81 -16.14 -27.30 -8.17
N LYS A 82 -17.06 -26.54 -8.76
CA LYS A 82 -16.75 -25.26 -9.42
C LYS A 82 -16.17 -24.23 -8.44
N LYS A 83 -16.72 -24.15 -7.22
CA LYS A 83 -16.19 -23.28 -6.15
C LYS A 83 -14.78 -23.69 -5.73
N ILE A 84 -14.55 -24.97 -5.48
CA ILE A 84 -13.22 -25.51 -5.11
C ILE A 84 -12.20 -25.21 -6.22
N LYS A 85 -12.53 -25.51 -7.48
CA LYS A 85 -11.64 -25.23 -8.62
C LYS A 85 -11.31 -23.74 -8.76
N LYS A 86 -12.26 -22.85 -8.44
CA LYS A 86 -12.03 -21.39 -8.43
C LYS A 86 -11.06 -21.01 -7.30
N GLN A 87 -11.20 -21.59 -6.11
CA GLN A 87 -10.29 -21.38 -4.98
C GLN A 87 -8.87 -21.86 -5.32
N GLU A 88 -8.73 -23.07 -5.85
CA GLU A 88 -7.43 -23.62 -6.26
C GLU A 88 -6.73 -22.76 -7.33
N ARG A 89 -7.47 -22.29 -8.34
CA ARG A 89 -6.94 -21.39 -9.37
C ARG A 89 -6.44 -20.08 -8.76
N PHE A 90 -7.18 -19.52 -7.81
CA PHE A 90 -6.78 -18.32 -7.10
C PHE A 90 -5.50 -18.53 -6.29
N VAL A 91 -5.42 -19.59 -5.49
CA VAL A 91 -4.24 -19.92 -4.67
C VAL A 91 -3.01 -20.13 -5.55
N LYS A 92 -3.16 -20.87 -6.66
CA LYS A 92 -2.09 -21.11 -7.62
C LYS A 92 -1.60 -19.80 -8.25
N HIS A 93 -2.52 -18.93 -8.65
CA HIS A 93 -2.17 -17.64 -9.21
C HIS A 93 -1.48 -16.74 -8.18
N PHE A 94 -2.02 -16.67 -6.96
CA PHE A 94 -1.44 -15.91 -5.86
C PHE A 94 0.01 -16.35 -5.59
N LYS A 95 0.25 -17.66 -5.48
CA LYS A 95 1.59 -18.24 -5.28
C LYS A 95 2.54 -18.02 -6.47
N SER A 96 2.01 -17.84 -7.67
CA SER A 96 2.83 -17.53 -8.86
C SER A 96 3.22 -16.06 -8.97
N VAL A 97 2.44 -15.17 -8.35
CA VAL A 97 2.63 -13.71 -8.45
C VAL A 97 3.34 -13.15 -7.23
N VAL A 98 3.04 -13.67 -6.04
CA VAL A 98 3.62 -13.22 -4.76
C VAL A 98 4.70 -14.22 -4.34
N SER A 99 5.93 -13.75 -4.23
CA SER A 99 7.03 -14.56 -3.71
C SER A 99 6.96 -14.71 -2.18
N VAL A 100 7.60 -15.76 -1.67
CA VAL A 100 7.78 -15.98 -0.23
C VAL A 100 8.45 -14.78 0.44
N ASN A 101 9.47 -14.20 -0.20
CA ASN A 101 10.19 -13.04 0.30
C ASN A 101 9.32 -11.78 0.37
N GLU A 102 8.48 -11.52 -0.65
CA GLU A 102 7.53 -10.39 -0.63
C GLU A 102 6.51 -10.56 0.49
N LEU A 103 6.03 -11.78 0.72
CA LEU A 103 5.10 -12.10 1.79
C LEU A 103 5.73 -11.93 3.18
N ASP A 104 6.96 -12.41 3.37
CA ASP A 104 7.71 -12.26 4.62
C ASP A 104 8.00 -10.78 4.93
N ASN A 105 8.40 -9.99 3.92
CA ASN A 105 8.55 -8.55 4.06
C ASN A 105 7.24 -7.86 4.46
N LYS A 106 6.11 -8.32 3.92
CA LYS A 106 4.80 -7.76 4.27
C LYS A 106 4.39 -8.10 5.69
N ILE A 107 4.66 -9.32 6.16
CA ILE A 107 4.44 -9.74 7.55
C ILE A 107 5.23 -8.82 8.49
N ILE A 108 6.52 -8.60 8.20
CA ILE A 108 7.38 -7.72 9.01
C ILE A 108 6.86 -6.28 9.03
N GLU A 109 6.40 -5.74 7.89
CA GLU A 109 5.81 -4.39 7.82
C GLU A 109 4.59 -4.28 8.76
N VAL A 110 3.70 -5.28 8.72
CA VAL A 110 2.47 -5.30 9.54
C VAL A 110 2.78 -5.53 11.02
N GLU A 111 3.78 -6.34 11.37
CA GLU A 111 4.24 -6.54 12.75
C GLU A 111 4.81 -5.26 13.34
N ASN A 112 5.58 -4.49 12.55
CA ASN A 112 6.11 -3.21 12.99
C ASN A 112 4.99 -2.17 13.22
N ASP A 113 3.99 -2.14 12.35
CA ASP A 113 2.81 -1.29 12.53
C ASP A 113 2.01 -1.66 13.79
N LEU A 114 1.87 -2.97 14.07
CA LEU A 114 1.23 -3.46 15.28
C LEU A 114 2.01 -3.01 16.53
N ASN A 115 3.32 -3.22 16.55
CA ASN A 115 4.18 -2.81 17.66
C ASN A 115 4.10 -1.30 17.90
N PHE A 116 4.12 -0.49 16.85
CA PHE A 116 3.95 0.96 16.96
C PHE A 116 2.62 1.35 17.62
N LEU A 117 1.52 0.69 17.27
CA LEU A 117 0.23 0.93 17.91
C LEU A 117 0.19 0.49 19.36
N LEU A 118 0.82 -0.63 19.70
CA LEU A 118 0.89 -1.13 21.07
C LEU A 118 1.73 -0.20 21.96
N THR A 119 2.87 0.30 21.47
CA THR A 119 3.65 1.34 22.16
C THR A 119 2.86 2.65 22.25
N GLY A 120 2.13 3.04 21.20
CA GLY A 120 1.26 4.22 21.24
C GLY A 120 0.13 4.09 22.27
N LYS A 121 -0.41 2.89 22.46
CA LYS A 121 -1.44 2.54 23.44
C LYS A 121 -0.94 2.65 24.88
N SER A 122 0.29 2.22 25.17
CA SER A 122 0.84 2.31 26.53
C SER A 122 1.08 3.75 27.00
N HIS A 123 1.29 4.69 26.07
CA HIS A 123 1.60 6.09 26.38
C HIS A 123 0.42 7.08 26.25
N ARG A 124 -0.77 6.66 25.78
CA ARG A 124 -1.95 7.54 25.62
C ARG A 124 -3.14 7.08 26.44
N ILE A 125 -3.68 8.00 27.26
CA ILE A 125 -4.89 7.79 28.07
C ILE A 125 -6.16 8.10 27.25
N LEU A 126 -6.11 9.08 26.33
CA LEU A 126 -7.24 9.48 25.49
C LEU A 126 -7.26 8.72 24.14
N ASN A 127 -8.46 8.36 23.66
CA ASN A 127 -8.71 7.66 22.39
C ASN A 127 -8.24 6.19 22.33
N ARG A 128 -8.20 5.51 23.49
CA ARG A 128 -7.78 4.10 23.60
C ARG A 128 -8.66 3.14 22.79
N ASP A 129 -9.98 3.33 22.80
CA ASP A 129 -10.93 2.48 22.07
C ASP A 129 -10.69 2.45 20.55
N ASN A 130 -10.26 3.57 19.98
CA ASN A 130 -9.93 3.67 18.56
C ASN A 130 -8.60 2.95 18.25
N ILE A 131 -7.62 3.05 19.15
CA ILE A 131 -6.35 2.32 19.03
C ILE A 131 -6.62 0.82 19.15
N ASP A 132 -7.49 0.40 20.07
CA ASP A 132 -7.87 -1.00 20.26
C ASP A 132 -8.54 -1.59 19.02
N LYS A 133 -9.46 -0.84 18.39
CA LYS A 133 -10.05 -1.24 17.11
C LYS A 133 -9.00 -1.43 16.02
N LYS A 134 -8.00 -0.54 15.93
CA LYS A 134 -6.92 -0.63 14.94
C LYS A 134 -5.99 -1.82 15.20
N VAL A 135 -5.65 -2.07 16.46
CA VAL A 135 -4.86 -3.22 16.89
C VAL A 135 -5.56 -4.51 16.46
N ILE A 136 -6.85 -4.66 16.76
CA ILE A 136 -7.65 -5.85 16.36
C ILE A 136 -7.64 -6.05 14.83
N ILE A 137 -7.78 -4.97 14.06
CA ILE A 137 -7.76 -5.06 12.59
C ILE A 137 -6.39 -5.53 12.08
N ILE A 138 -5.31 -4.98 12.64
CA ILE A 138 -3.94 -5.32 12.24
C ILE A 138 -3.56 -6.74 12.68
N GLU A 139 -3.97 -7.16 13.88
CA GLU A 139 -3.78 -8.55 14.35
C GLU A 139 -4.47 -9.55 13.43
N LYS A 140 -5.71 -9.27 13.01
CA LYS A 140 -6.44 -10.11 12.04
C LYS A 140 -5.69 -10.20 10.71
N LYS A 141 -5.23 -9.06 10.19
CA LYS A 141 -4.44 -8.99 8.96
C LYS A 141 -3.14 -9.79 9.08
N LEU A 142 -2.45 -9.67 10.21
CA LEU A 142 -1.22 -10.38 10.50
C LEU A 142 -1.44 -11.89 10.55
N ASN A 143 -2.51 -12.34 11.23
CA ASN A 143 -2.86 -13.76 11.29
C ASN A 143 -3.12 -14.32 9.88
N LEU A 144 -3.92 -13.61 9.08
CA LEU A 144 -4.19 -14.00 7.70
C LEU A 144 -2.89 -14.15 6.87
N LEU A 145 -2.00 -13.17 6.93
CA LEU A 145 -0.71 -13.22 6.23
C LEU A 145 0.15 -14.41 6.68
N LYS A 146 0.18 -14.70 7.99
CA LYS A 146 0.87 -15.87 8.55
C LYS A 146 0.27 -17.18 8.06
N THR A 147 -1.06 -17.27 7.97
CA THR A 147 -1.73 -18.46 7.42
C THR A 147 -1.44 -18.64 5.93
N ILE A 148 -1.48 -17.55 5.15
CA ILE A 148 -1.05 -17.57 3.75
C ILE A 148 0.39 -18.06 3.65
N ARG A 149 1.29 -17.56 4.51
CA ARG A 149 2.70 -17.94 4.51
C ARG A 149 2.92 -19.42 4.81
N SER A 150 2.19 -19.99 5.76
CA SER A 150 2.21 -21.42 6.06
C SER A 150 1.79 -22.27 4.85
N SER A 151 0.89 -21.76 4.01
CA SER A 151 0.46 -22.47 2.80
C SER A 151 1.56 -22.66 1.75
N TYR A 152 2.65 -21.88 1.78
CA TYR A 152 3.81 -22.06 0.88
C TYR A 152 4.67 -23.27 1.27
N GLY A 153 4.41 -23.91 2.42
CA GLY A 153 5.17 -25.07 2.90
C GLY A 153 6.60 -24.72 3.32
N ALA A 154 7.42 -25.74 3.51
CA ALA A 154 8.83 -25.61 3.89
C ALA A 154 9.75 -25.09 2.76
N GLN A 155 9.19 -24.65 1.62
CA GLN A 155 9.96 -24.06 0.53
C GLN A 155 10.50 -22.69 0.96
N GLY A 156 11.73 -22.74 1.48
CA GLY A 156 12.53 -21.61 1.93
C GLY A 156 13.88 -22.01 2.56
N ILE A 157 14.33 -23.25 2.42
CA ILE A 157 15.68 -23.70 2.80
C ILE A 157 16.17 -24.73 1.77
N THR A 158 17.48 -24.65 1.47
CA THR A 158 18.34 -25.45 0.55
C THR A 158 18.31 -24.94 -0.92
N GLU A 159 19.37 -24.46 -1.58
CA GLU A 159 20.82 -24.63 -1.46
C GLU A 159 21.55 -23.39 -2.06
N ILE A 160 22.26 -22.62 -1.24
CA ILE A 160 23.69 -22.42 -1.46
C ILE A 160 24.34 -22.88 -0.17
N ALA A 161 25.23 -23.86 -0.34
CA ALA A 161 25.77 -24.71 0.68
C ALA A 161 26.61 -23.97 1.73
N GLU A 162 26.58 -24.61 2.90
CA GLU A 162 27.36 -24.40 4.10
C GLU A 162 28.87 -24.29 3.82
N ALA A 163 29.52 -23.35 4.51
CA ALA A 163 30.79 -23.64 5.19
C ALA A 163 30.93 -22.69 6.40
N ASN A 164 30.84 -23.31 7.58
CA ASN A 164 31.31 -22.90 8.90
C ASN A 164 30.52 -21.82 9.66
N ILE A 165 29.58 -22.31 10.48
CA ILE A 165 29.22 -21.70 11.77
C ILE A 165 29.98 -22.49 12.84
N GLU A 166 31.03 -21.90 13.39
CA GLU A 166 31.42 -22.18 14.78
C GLU A 166 30.71 -21.18 15.68
N THR A 167 30.03 -21.72 16.69
CA THR A 167 29.32 -21.01 17.73
C THR A 167 30.31 -20.45 18.76
N GLU A 168 30.37 -19.13 18.93
CA GLU A 168 30.65 -18.55 20.26
C GLU A 168 30.19 -17.09 20.44
N VAL A 169 29.45 -16.89 21.53
CA VAL A 169 29.17 -15.67 22.31
C VAL A 169 28.22 -14.58 21.76
N LYS A 170 27.13 -14.36 22.51
CA LYS A 170 26.22 -13.21 22.46
C LYS A 170 26.97 -11.87 22.53
N GLN A 171 26.94 -11.07 21.46
CA GLN A 171 27.14 -9.62 21.42
C GLN A 171 26.40 -9.02 20.18
N PRO A 172 26.12 -7.70 20.13
CA PRO A 172 24.88 -7.13 19.58
C PRO A 172 24.72 -7.29 18.06
N VAL A 173 23.48 -7.50 17.63
CA VAL A 173 23.08 -7.65 16.21
C VAL A 173 23.55 -6.43 15.40
N LYS A 174 24.55 -6.62 14.52
CA LYS A 174 24.88 -5.65 13.46
C LYS A 174 23.81 -5.73 12.37
N GLU A 175 23.05 -4.65 12.23
CA GLU A 175 22.22 -4.33 11.06
C GLU A 175 22.97 -4.61 9.74
N LYS A 176 22.30 -5.21 8.75
CA LYS A 176 22.75 -5.13 7.35
C LYS A 176 22.97 -3.64 7.03
N PRO A 177 24.06 -3.25 6.34
CA PRO A 177 24.32 -1.83 6.08
C PRO A 177 23.15 -1.26 5.30
N LYS A 178 22.41 -0.37 5.96
CA LYS A 178 21.39 0.46 5.31
C LYS A 178 22.16 1.33 4.32
N LEU A 179 21.95 1.09 3.03
CA LEU A 179 22.51 1.96 1.98
C LEU A 179 22.21 3.41 2.36
N SER A 180 23.26 4.22 2.32
CA SER A 180 23.19 5.67 2.48
C SER A 180 22.20 6.25 1.48
N PHE A 181 21.70 7.45 1.77
CA PHE A 181 20.74 8.09 0.86
C PHE A 181 21.38 8.37 -0.50
N GLU A 182 22.67 8.66 -0.50
CA GLU A 182 23.52 8.88 -1.65
C GLU A 182 23.62 7.64 -2.53
N GLU A 183 23.85 6.46 -1.92
CA GLU A 183 23.86 5.18 -2.65
C GLU A 183 22.48 4.84 -3.22
N LEU A 184 21.40 5.13 -2.49
CA LEU A 184 20.03 4.95 -2.98
C LEU A 184 19.70 5.90 -4.14
N LEU A 185 20.25 7.10 -4.13
CA LEU A 185 20.06 8.09 -5.19
C LEU A 185 20.85 7.72 -6.45
N ALA A 186 22.03 7.13 -6.29
CA ALA A 186 22.85 6.62 -7.41
C ALA A 186 22.13 5.50 -8.20
N ILE A 187 21.33 4.67 -7.52
CA ILE A 187 20.57 3.57 -8.13
C ILE A 187 19.08 3.89 -8.32
N ALA A 188 18.69 5.17 -8.19
CA ALA A 188 17.30 5.58 -8.24
C ALA A 188 16.67 5.34 -9.63
N SER A 189 15.42 4.88 -9.65
CA SER A 189 14.65 4.65 -10.87
C SER A 189 13.65 5.79 -11.11
N ILE A 190 13.76 6.44 -12.27
CA ILE A 190 12.84 7.49 -12.72
C ILE A 190 11.41 6.94 -12.87
N ASP A 191 11.25 5.73 -13.42
CA ASP A 191 9.93 5.10 -13.59
C ASP A 191 9.27 4.79 -12.24
N ALA A 192 10.05 4.29 -11.28
CA ALA A 192 9.55 4.11 -9.91
C ALA A 192 9.18 5.47 -9.28
N GLY A 193 9.98 6.51 -9.54
CA GLY A 193 9.69 7.88 -9.11
C GLY A 193 8.40 8.45 -9.68
N LYS A 194 8.13 8.20 -10.97
CA LYS A 194 6.87 8.54 -11.64
C LYS A 194 5.67 7.84 -11.01
N LYS A 195 5.82 6.59 -10.57
CA LYS A 195 4.77 5.91 -9.80
C LYS A 195 4.54 6.59 -8.45
N VAL A 196 5.60 6.96 -7.74
CA VAL A 196 5.50 7.67 -6.45
C VAL A 196 4.87 9.06 -6.63
N SER A 197 5.15 9.76 -7.74
CA SER A 197 4.62 11.11 -8.01
C SER A 197 3.10 11.15 -8.20
N SER A 198 2.44 9.99 -8.38
CA SER A 198 0.98 9.88 -8.36
C SER A 198 0.37 10.42 -7.06
N LYS A 199 1.10 10.33 -5.94
CA LYS A 199 0.70 10.88 -4.63
C LYS A 199 0.69 12.42 -4.61
N CYS A 200 1.31 13.05 -5.60
CA CYS A 200 1.49 14.50 -5.71
C CYS A 200 0.62 15.13 -6.81
N SER A 201 0.16 14.33 -7.79
CA SER A 201 -0.50 14.82 -9.02
C SER A 201 -1.87 15.46 -8.78
N ALA A 202 -2.53 15.12 -7.67
CA ALA A 202 -3.78 15.76 -7.25
C ALA A 202 -3.58 17.24 -6.92
N CYS A 203 -2.40 17.61 -6.40
CA CYS A 203 -2.11 18.97 -5.96
C CYS A 203 -1.15 19.72 -6.86
N HIS A 204 -0.29 19.02 -7.60
CA HIS A 204 0.81 19.60 -8.37
C HIS A 204 0.78 19.21 -9.84
N GLY A 205 1.27 20.10 -10.70
CA GLY A 205 1.62 19.81 -12.09
C GLY A 205 3.12 19.54 -12.24
N PHE A 206 3.50 18.85 -13.31
CA PHE A 206 4.90 18.54 -13.65
C PHE A 206 5.28 18.99 -15.06
N ASN A 207 4.43 19.77 -15.74
CA ASN A 207 4.68 20.16 -17.13
C ASN A 207 5.34 21.53 -17.18
N ALA A 208 6.24 21.73 -18.15
CA ALA A 208 6.81 23.03 -18.47
C ALA A 208 5.71 24.07 -18.71
N GLY A 209 5.82 25.23 -18.06
CA GLY A 209 4.83 26.31 -18.14
C GLY A 209 3.44 25.98 -17.57
N GLY A 210 3.28 24.85 -16.86
CA GLY A 210 1.98 24.46 -16.32
C GLY A 210 1.50 25.39 -15.19
N SER A 211 0.17 25.51 -15.04
CA SER A 211 -0.44 26.37 -14.02
C SER A 211 -0.23 25.88 -12.58
N ASN A 212 -0.32 26.82 -11.64
CA ASN A 212 -0.46 26.52 -10.22
C ASN A 212 -1.84 25.92 -9.92
N ARG A 213 -1.90 24.99 -8.97
CA ARG A 213 -3.13 24.30 -8.53
C ARG A 213 -3.28 24.47 -7.02
N ILE A 214 -3.66 23.41 -6.29
CA ILE A 214 -3.65 23.37 -4.83
C ILE A 214 -2.22 23.63 -4.31
N GLY A 215 -1.21 23.09 -5.00
CA GLY A 215 0.20 23.43 -4.83
C GLY A 215 0.77 24.09 -6.10
N PRO A 216 1.98 24.66 -6.02
CA PRO A 216 2.64 25.24 -7.17
C PRO A 216 3.06 24.15 -8.18
N ASN A 217 3.30 24.54 -9.43
CA ASN A 217 3.88 23.63 -10.42
C ASN A 217 5.30 23.16 -9.99
N LEU A 218 5.65 21.90 -10.22
CA LEU A 218 6.92 21.29 -9.79
C LEU A 218 7.95 21.11 -10.92
N TRP A 219 7.69 21.67 -12.11
CA TRP A 219 8.65 21.65 -13.21
C TRP A 219 9.94 22.40 -12.85
N SER A 220 11.06 21.70 -13.01
CA SER A 220 12.41 22.18 -12.67
C SER A 220 12.50 22.67 -11.22
N ILE A 221 11.87 21.98 -10.25
CA ILE A 221 11.84 22.44 -8.85
C ILE A 221 13.17 22.25 -8.12
N LEU A 222 13.96 21.23 -8.48
CA LEU A 222 15.26 20.99 -7.84
C LEU A 222 16.24 22.12 -8.18
N GLY A 223 16.97 22.58 -7.17
CA GLY A 223 17.92 23.70 -7.27
C GLY A 223 17.27 25.10 -7.29
N LYS A 224 15.95 25.22 -7.46
CA LYS A 224 15.27 26.53 -7.42
C LYS A 224 15.07 27.05 -6.00
N SER A 225 15.01 28.37 -5.85
CA SER A 225 14.66 29.03 -4.59
C SER A 225 13.32 28.53 -4.04
N LYS A 226 13.28 28.33 -2.72
CA LYS A 226 12.06 27.93 -2.01
C LYS A 226 11.07 29.09 -2.02
N ALA A 227 9.79 28.76 -2.19
CA ALA A 227 8.68 29.72 -2.11
C ALA A 227 8.70 30.90 -3.11
N GLU A 228 9.31 30.72 -4.29
CA GLU A 228 9.44 31.80 -5.30
C GLU A 228 8.63 31.60 -6.60
N ILE A 229 7.82 30.54 -6.72
CA ILE A 229 7.01 30.37 -7.94
C ILE A 229 5.93 31.45 -7.99
N SER A 230 6.01 32.26 -9.05
CA SER A 230 5.10 33.38 -9.28
C SER A 230 3.64 32.94 -9.31
N GLY A 231 2.77 33.77 -8.75
CA GLY A 231 1.32 33.54 -8.73
C GLY A 231 0.85 32.44 -7.76
N PHE A 232 1.72 31.87 -6.91
CA PHE A 232 1.32 30.94 -5.85
C PHE A 232 1.41 31.59 -4.46
N LYS A 233 0.37 31.42 -3.63
CA LYS A 233 0.35 31.94 -2.25
C LYS A 233 0.96 30.93 -1.29
N TYR A 234 2.24 31.11 -0.98
CA TYR A 234 2.95 30.28 0.00
C TYR A 234 2.56 30.59 1.45
N SER A 235 2.69 29.59 2.32
CA SER A 235 2.65 29.78 3.77
C SER A 235 3.85 30.57 4.27
N GLU A 236 3.66 31.40 5.29
CA GLU A 236 4.77 32.14 5.93
C GLU A 236 5.91 31.20 6.37
N ALA A 237 5.57 30.03 6.93
CA ALA A 237 6.54 29.01 7.33
C ALA A 237 7.48 28.53 6.21
N LEU A 238 7.06 28.61 4.93
CA LEU A 238 7.91 28.20 3.80
C LEU A 238 8.70 29.39 3.23
N LYS A 239 8.13 30.60 3.30
CA LYS A 239 8.81 31.83 2.89
C LYS A 239 10.00 32.15 3.79
N THR A 240 9.86 31.89 5.10
CA THR A 240 10.90 32.21 6.09
C THR A 240 12.12 31.29 6.03
N LEU A 241 12.02 30.12 5.39
CA LEU A 241 13.15 29.18 5.30
C LEU A 241 14.29 29.71 4.42
N GLY A 242 13.96 30.40 3.31
CA GLY A 242 14.93 30.83 2.32
C GLY A 242 15.72 29.70 1.66
N GLY A 243 16.70 30.09 0.83
CA GLY A 243 17.60 29.17 0.10
C GLY A 243 16.91 28.39 -1.03
N ASN A 244 17.61 27.37 -1.53
CA ASN A 244 17.21 26.60 -2.73
C ASN A 244 16.74 25.20 -2.37
N TRP A 245 16.00 24.52 -3.25
CA TRP A 245 15.66 23.11 -3.10
C TRP A 245 16.83 22.20 -3.46
N SER A 246 17.82 22.09 -2.56
CA SER A 246 18.88 21.09 -2.67
C SER A 246 18.33 19.66 -2.56
N ILE A 247 19.12 18.67 -2.98
CA ILE A 247 18.75 17.24 -2.88
C ILE A 247 18.49 16.85 -1.42
N ASP A 248 19.34 17.28 -0.50
CA ASP A 248 19.24 16.96 0.93
C ASP A 248 18.01 17.62 1.57
N GLU A 249 17.77 18.89 1.25
CA GLU A 249 16.57 19.57 1.75
C GLU A 249 15.29 19.00 1.16
N MET A 250 15.31 18.62 -0.13
CA MET A 250 14.17 17.94 -0.75
C MET A 250 13.94 16.57 -0.10
N ASN A 251 14.99 15.82 0.21
CA ASN A 251 14.91 14.55 0.94
C ASN A 251 14.25 14.73 2.32
N LEU A 252 14.66 15.74 3.09
CA LEU A 252 14.09 16.06 4.39
C LEU A 252 12.65 16.56 4.31
N TRP A 253 12.36 17.43 3.33
CA TRP A 253 11.02 17.93 3.05
C TRP A 253 10.06 16.81 2.71
N LEU A 254 10.44 15.94 1.76
CA LEU A 254 9.63 14.79 1.36
C LEU A 254 9.47 13.78 2.49
N LYS A 255 10.46 13.62 3.39
CA LYS A 255 10.36 12.72 4.56
C LYS A 255 9.27 13.15 5.52
N SER A 256 9.19 14.44 5.84
CA SER A 256 8.14 14.97 6.69
C SER A 256 8.00 16.49 6.52
N PRO A 257 7.06 16.96 5.68
CA PRO A 257 6.87 18.38 5.43
C PRO A 257 6.58 19.17 6.72
N LYS A 258 5.72 18.59 7.58
CA LYS A 258 5.34 19.20 8.86
C LYS A 258 6.53 19.39 9.81
N LYS A 259 7.52 18.50 9.77
CA LYS A 259 8.73 18.64 10.60
C LYS A 259 9.74 19.59 9.97
N PHE A 260 9.88 19.56 8.66
CA PHE A 260 10.83 20.42 7.93
C PHE A 260 10.42 21.89 7.97
N ALA A 261 9.13 22.18 7.75
CA ALA A 261 8.57 23.53 7.86
C ALA A 261 7.30 23.50 8.73
N PRO A 262 7.44 23.63 10.06
CA PRO A 262 6.28 23.68 10.96
C PRO A 262 5.33 24.82 10.60
N GLY A 263 4.05 24.50 10.38
CA GLY A 263 3.04 25.49 9.96
C GLY A 263 2.93 25.70 8.44
N ASN A 264 3.62 24.90 7.62
CA ASN A 264 3.41 24.91 6.18
C ASN A 264 1.99 24.45 5.80
N SER A 265 1.48 24.94 4.67
CA SER A 265 0.12 24.63 4.20
C SER A 265 -0.02 23.31 3.43
N MET A 266 1.06 22.57 3.18
CA MET A 266 1.00 21.30 2.46
C MET A 266 0.54 20.18 3.41
N ALA A 267 -0.73 19.78 3.29
CA ALA A 267 -1.34 18.70 4.05
C ALA A 267 -0.89 17.31 3.57
N PHE A 268 0.41 17.02 3.67
CA PHE A 268 1.02 15.75 3.28
C PHE A 268 1.83 15.14 4.43
N VAL A 269 1.65 13.84 4.66
CA VAL A 269 2.28 13.12 5.78
C VAL A 269 3.77 12.85 5.57
N GLY A 270 4.24 12.90 4.31
CA GLY A 270 5.61 12.57 3.92
C GLY A 270 5.79 11.13 3.42
N LEU A 271 6.95 10.86 2.85
CA LEU A 271 7.41 9.59 2.31
C LEU A 271 8.46 8.98 3.24
N ARG A 272 8.06 8.02 4.06
CA ARG A 272 8.95 7.41 5.07
C ARG A 272 10.07 6.55 4.46
N LYS A 273 9.80 5.91 3.32
CA LYS A 273 10.75 5.01 2.65
C LYS A 273 11.82 5.83 1.93
N ASP A 274 13.09 5.64 2.30
CA ASP A 274 14.22 6.40 1.73
C ASP A 274 14.35 6.16 0.22
N LYS A 275 14.12 4.92 -0.23
CA LYS A 275 14.08 4.54 -1.65
C LYS A 275 12.99 5.28 -2.44
N ASP A 276 11.79 5.44 -1.88
CA ASP A 276 10.71 6.19 -2.54
C ASP A 276 11.09 7.66 -2.72
N ARG A 277 11.78 8.24 -1.74
CA ARG A 277 12.27 9.63 -1.83
C ARG A 277 13.38 9.77 -2.87
N ALA A 278 14.36 8.87 -2.87
CA ALA A 278 15.42 8.85 -3.87
C ALA A 278 14.85 8.74 -5.30
N ASN A 279 13.93 7.80 -5.52
CA ASN A 279 13.24 7.64 -6.80
C ASN A 279 12.43 8.88 -7.20
N LEU A 280 11.67 9.47 -6.27
CA LEU A 280 10.90 10.68 -6.54
C LEU A 280 11.81 11.88 -6.87
N ILE A 281 12.93 12.05 -6.17
CA ILE A 281 13.91 13.10 -6.48
C ILE A 281 14.51 12.88 -7.87
N ALA A 282 14.87 11.65 -8.24
CA ALA A 282 15.35 11.36 -9.58
C ALA A 282 14.32 11.70 -10.66
N TYR A 283 13.04 11.37 -10.44
CA TYR A 283 11.96 11.77 -11.33
C TYR A 283 11.75 13.30 -11.39
N LEU A 284 11.75 13.99 -10.26
CA LEU A 284 11.64 15.46 -10.24
C LEU A 284 12.81 16.12 -10.99
N ASN A 285 14.00 15.54 -10.91
CA ASN A 285 15.16 16.00 -11.65
C ASN A 285 15.00 15.82 -13.17
N SER A 286 14.41 14.70 -13.60
CA SER A 286 14.12 14.46 -15.02
C SER A 286 13.02 15.39 -15.57
N MET A 287 12.20 15.99 -14.70
CA MET A 287 11.21 16.99 -15.07
C MET A 287 11.83 18.40 -15.09
N SER A 288 12.92 18.56 -15.84
CA SER A 288 13.68 19.80 -15.99
C SER A 288 14.36 19.85 -17.35
N GLU A 289 14.54 21.05 -17.91
CA GLU A 289 15.42 21.25 -19.07
C GLU A 289 16.90 21.20 -18.68
N ASN A 290 17.20 21.52 -17.42
CA ASN A 290 18.55 21.54 -16.86
C ASN A 290 18.56 20.67 -15.59
N PRO A 291 18.62 19.33 -15.71
CA PRO A 291 18.73 18.44 -14.55
C PRO A 291 20.06 18.69 -13.81
N ILE A 292 20.02 18.66 -12.48
CA ILE A 292 21.23 18.78 -11.65
C ILE A 292 21.89 17.41 -11.44
N ALA A 293 23.19 17.41 -11.15
CA ALA A 293 23.89 16.18 -10.78
C ALA A 293 23.30 15.62 -9.47
N LEU A 294 22.86 14.35 -9.51
CA LEU A 294 22.23 13.70 -8.36
C LEU A 294 23.24 13.15 -7.35
N THR A 295 24.49 12.93 -7.77
CA THR A 295 25.57 12.48 -6.89
C THR A 295 26.77 13.40 -7.08
N ASN A 296 27.41 13.77 -5.97
CA ASN A 296 28.71 14.43 -6.03
C ASN A 296 29.74 13.37 -6.41
N THR A 297 30.18 13.37 -7.66
CA THR A 297 31.36 12.61 -8.07
C THR A 297 32.56 13.26 -7.39
N LYS A 298 33.09 12.60 -6.35
CA LYS A 298 34.46 12.79 -5.89
C LYS A 298 35.27 11.58 -6.30
#